data_AF-A0A7Y5BGJ5-F1
#
_entry.id   AF-A0A7Y5BGJ5-F1
#
_cell.length_a   1.000
_cell.length_b   1.000
_cell.length_c   1.000
_cell.angle_alpha   90.00
_cell.angle_beta   90.00
_cell.angle_gamma   90.00
#
_symmetry.space_group_name_H-M   'P 1'
#
loop_
_entity.id
_entity.type
_entity.pdbx_description
1 polymer ?
#
loop_
_entity_poly.entity_id
_entity_poly.type
_entity_poly.pdbx_seq_one_letter_code
_entity_poly.pdbx_strand_id
1 'polypeptide(L)'
;MLFGIGVYKFKEIRLLFSSDGRSKLIRLEKKITEEFKKNELSEDTIKDYSKASGSFFSIDITNPEAFYFLALSNFYETHLMGSDIKLSQIPYACINGKSTLLPESRNFDKTFGKMYIEAKRAKAFGLNNEFSESNNLLILYYETFHSSKKNEILSKEFLIINKNNISKNLTNLYKKLGLLIACLSGNTNLNNTILEEHISSGQSEISEDEINFLKSLTFYNANEYVKSLEFLRNIQSSINPSLLKEGKILEAMIFFKQNLHEKAIDILEKLYESTDKKDSEILNKIQTIVNSKKGLKSKLVKE
;
A
#
# COMPACT_ATOMS: atom_id res chain seq x y z
N MET A 1 37.66 -25.41 35.46
CA MET A 1 36.33 -24.78 35.68
C MET A 1 36.40 -23.25 35.44
N LEU A 2 37.02 -22.80 34.33
CA LEU A 2 37.23 -21.38 33.99
C LEU A 2 36.62 -20.98 32.63
N PHE A 3 36.41 -21.95 31.74
CA PHE A 3 35.74 -21.75 30.44
C PHE A 3 34.26 -21.38 30.57
N GLY A 4 33.54 -21.89 31.58
CA GLY A 4 32.13 -21.55 31.81
C GLY A 4 31.91 -20.11 32.30
N ILE A 5 32.82 -19.61 33.14
CA ILE A 5 32.71 -18.25 33.72
C ILE A 5 33.02 -17.18 32.65
N GLY A 6 33.95 -17.46 31.73
CA GLY A 6 34.26 -16.57 30.61
C GLY A 6 33.11 -16.41 29.61
N VAL A 7 32.42 -17.50 29.27
CA VAL A 7 31.27 -17.47 28.34
C VAL A 7 30.06 -16.75 28.95
N TYR A 8 29.81 -16.92 30.26
CA TYR A 8 28.73 -16.21 30.96
C TYR A 8 28.99 -14.71 31.04
N LYS A 9 30.20 -14.27 31.39
CA LYS A 9 30.55 -12.84 31.42
C LYS A 9 30.50 -12.19 30.03
N PHE A 10 30.89 -12.90 28.97
CA PHE A 10 30.79 -12.38 27.60
C PHE A 10 29.33 -12.22 27.15
N LYS A 11 28.44 -13.12 27.56
CA LYS A 11 26.98 -12.97 27.34
C LYS A 11 26.41 -11.79 28.13
N GLU A 12 26.75 -11.62 29.40
CA GLU A 12 26.29 -10.49 30.23
C GLU A 12 26.76 -9.13 29.69
N ILE A 13 28.02 -9.04 29.24
CA ILE A 13 28.56 -7.83 28.62
C ILE A 13 27.84 -7.53 27.30
N ARG A 14 27.60 -8.54 26.44
CA ARG A 14 26.80 -8.37 25.22
C ARG A 14 25.37 -7.93 25.52
N LEU A 15 24.75 -8.46 26.59
CA LEU A 15 23.42 -8.07 27.04
C LEU A 15 23.36 -6.59 27.46
N LEU A 16 24.36 -6.10 28.20
CA LEU A 16 24.45 -4.68 28.58
C LEU A 16 24.57 -3.74 27.37
N PHE A 17 25.44 -4.07 26.41
CA PHE A 17 25.57 -3.29 25.17
C PHE A 17 24.34 -3.39 24.25
N SER A 18 23.65 -4.54 24.24
CA SER A 18 22.40 -4.71 23.51
C SER A 18 21.27 -3.86 24.10
N SER A 19 21.19 -3.73 25.43
CA SER A 19 20.19 -2.88 26.08
C SER A 19 20.37 -1.40 25.74
N ASP A 20 21.62 -0.91 25.70
CA ASP A 20 21.93 0.47 25.30
C ASP A 20 21.68 0.70 23.80
N GLY A 21 22.09 -0.25 22.95
CA GLY A 21 21.82 -0.21 21.51
C GLY A 21 20.32 -0.18 21.17
N ARG A 22 19.51 -1.02 21.83
CA ARG A 22 18.04 -1.04 21.70
C ARG A 22 17.44 0.30 22.14
N SER A 23 17.88 0.83 23.28
CA SER A 23 17.40 2.13 23.79
C SER A 23 17.70 3.28 22.84
N LYS A 24 18.90 3.29 22.23
CA LYS A 24 19.28 4.25 21.19
C LYS A 24 18.38 4.16 19.96
N LEU A 25 18.10 2.95 19.49
CA LEU A 25 17.21 2.71 18.35
C LEU A 25 15.78 3.22 18.61
N ILE A 26 15.22 2.92 19.78
CA ILE A 26 13.89 3.40 20.18
C ILE A 26 13.84 4.94 20.26
N ARG A 27 14.93 5.59 20.72
CA ARG A 27 15.03 7.05 20.73
C ARG A 27 15.05 7.64 19.32
N LEU A 28 15.80 7.04 18.40
CA LEU A 28 15.85 7.48 17.01
C LEU A 28 14.50 7.24 16.31
N GLU A 29 13.80 6.15 16.58
CA GLU A 29 12.46 5.87 16.05
C GLU A 29 11.45 6.94 16.50
N LYS A 30 11.50 7.37 17.76
CA LYS A 30 10.67 8.49 18.25
C LYS A 30 10.96 9.78 17.48
N LYS A 31 12.24 10.11 17.26
CA LYS A 31 12.65 11.27 16.46
C LYS A 31 12.11 11.18 15.03
N ILE A 32 12.31 10.03 14.38
CA ILE A 32 11.79 9.77 13.03
C ILE A 32 10.26 9.91 12.98
N THR A 33 9.56 9.41 13.99
CA THR A 33 8.09 9.56 14.10
C THR A 33 7.67 11.03 14.16
N GLU A 34 8.41 11.87 14.86
CA GLU A 34 8.15 13.32 14.91
C GLU A 34 8.46 14.00 13.57
N GLU A 35 9.54 13.62 12.91
CA GLU A 35 9.89 14.12 11.57
C GLU A 35 8.85 13.71 10.52
N PHE A 36 8.33 12.48 10.58
CA PHE A 36 7.21 12.03 9.74
C PHE A 36 5.96 12.90 9.90
N LYS A 37 5.61 13.25 11.15
CA LYS A 37 4.43 14.11 11.41
C LYS A 37 4.56 15.50 10.83
N LYS A 38 5.80 15.99 10.68
CA LYS A 38 6.10 17.32 10.15
C LYS A 38 6.39 17.30 8.64
N ASN A 39 6.45 16.13 8.01
CA ASN A 39 6.96 15.94 6.65
C ASN A 39 8.39 16.50 6.47
N GLU A 40 9.24 16.38 7.51
CA GLU A 40 10.61 16.92 7.56
C GLU A 40 11.64 15.79 7.77
N LEU A 41 11.39 14.60 7.20
CA LEU A 41 12.25 13.44 7.39
C LEU A 41 13.66 13.68 6.87
N SER A 42 14.64 13.68 7.78
CA SER A 42 16.03 14.00 7.46
C SER A 42 16.81 12.75 7.01
N GLU A 43 17.57 12.88 5.92
CA GLU A 43 18.50 11.84 5.50
C GLU A 43 19.52 11.48 6.59
N ASP A 44 19.97 12.45 7.38
CA ASP A 44 20.98 12.23 8.41
C ASP A 44 20.40 11.42 9.57
N THR A 45 19.16 11.69 9.97
CA THR A 45 18.45 10.89 10.97
C THR A 45 18.32 9.43 10.51
N ILE A 46 18.04 9.20 9.23
CA ILE A 46 17.93 7.84 8.66
C ILE A 46 19.31 7.17 8.57
N LYS A 47 20.36 7.89 8.15
CA LYS A 47 21.74 7.39 8.16
C LYS A 47 22.18 6.98 9.58
N ASP A 48 21.82 7.77 10.59
CA ASP A 48 22.11 7.45 11.99
C ASP A 48 21.35 6.20 12.48
N TYR A 49 20.08 6.05 12.09
CA TYR A 49 19.30 4.85 12.37
C TYR A 49 19.86 3.61 11.67
N SER A 50 20.27 3.73 10.40
CA SER A 50 20.90 2.68 9.61
C SER A 50 22.22 2.21 10.22
N LYS A 51 23.08 3.15 10.65
CA LYS A 51 24.31 2.82 11.38
C LYS A 51 24.02 2.15 12.73
N ALA A 52 23.04 2.63 13.49
CA ALA A 52 22.67 2.08 14.79
C ALA A 52 22.10 0.66 14.67
N SER A 53 21.23 0.42 13.69
CA SER A 53 20.64 -0.91 13.44
C SER A 53 21.69 -1.93 12.98
N GLY A 54 22.60 -1.54 12.07
CA GLY A 54 23.74 -2.38 11.68
C GLY A 54 24.69 -2.70 12.85
N SER A 55 24.93 -1.73 13.73
CA SER A 55 25.72 -1.94 14.95
C SER A 55 25.03 -2.89 15.91
N PHE A 56 23.72 -2.73 16.12
CA PHE A 56 22.92 -3.60 16.98
C PHE A 56 22.87 -5.04 16.46
N PHE A 57 22.70 -5.22 15.14
CA PHE A 57 22.78 -6.53 14.49
C PHE A 57 24.16 -7.19 14.66
N SER A 58 25.24 -6.42 14.60
CA SER A 58 26.60 -6.95 14.77
C SER A 58 26.87 -7.51 16.18
N ILE A 59 26.08 -7.12 17.19
CA ILE A 59 26.18 -7.63 18.56
C ILE A 59 25.63 -9.07 18.64
N ASP A 60 24.50 -9.33 17.98
CA ASP A 60 23.87 -10.65 17.90
C ASP A 60 23.11 -10.84 16.57
N ILE A 61 23.72 -11.61 15.67
CA ILE A 61 23.20 -11.92 14.33
C ILE A 61 22.02 -12.89 14.33
N THR A 62 21.63 -13.42 15.49
CA THR A 62 20.48 -14.31 15.66
C THR A 62 19.30 -13.63 16.35
N ASN A 63 19.46 -12.37 16.77
CA ASN A 63 18.41 -11.62 17.45
C ASN A 63 17.31 -11.20 16.44
N PRO A 64 16.05 -11.66 16.60
CA PRO A 64 14.97 -11.27 15.71
C PRO A 64 14.68 -9.76 15.73
N GLU A 65 14.88 -9.07 16.86
CA GLU A 65 14.71 -7.62 16.94
C GLU A 65 15.73 -6.88 16.07
N ALA A 66 16.95 -7.40 15.94
CA ALA A 66 17.96 -6.78 15.10
C ALA A 66 17.57 -6.83 13.62
N PHE A 67 17.01 -7.95 13.16
CA PHE A 67 16.44 -8.06 11.82
C PHE A 67 15.26 -7.12 11.61
N TYR A 68 14.40 -6.95 12.62
CA TYR A 68 13.30 -5.98 12.57
C TYR A 68 13.81 -4.53 12.42
N PHE A 69 14.82 -4.13 13.19
CA PHE A 69 15.39 -2.78 13.07
C PHE A 69 16.10 -2.56 11.74
N LEU A 70 16.75 -3.58 11.17
CA LEU A 70 17.27 -3.52 9.80
C LEU A 70 16.14 -3.37 8.78
N ALA A 71 15.02 -4.09 8.93
CA ALA A 71 13.85 -3.95 8.08
C ALA A 71 13.28 -2.52 8.14
N LEU A 72 13.11 -1.96 9.34
CA LEU A 72 12.69 -0.56 9.53
C LEU A 72 13.66 0.44 8.90
N SER A 73 14.97 0.21 9.03
CA SER A 73 15.97 1.07 8.38
C SER A 73 15.78 1.11 6.87
N ASN A 74 15.63 -0.07 6.24
CA ASN A 74 15.37 -0.14 4.80
C ASN A 74 14.01 0.50 4.44
N PHE A 75 12.99 0.37 5.29
CA PHE A 75 11.71 1.05 5.10
C PHE A 75 11.86 2.59 5.06
N TYR A 76 12.62 3.16 6.01
CA TYR A 76 12.87 4.61 6.01
C TYR A 76 13.69 5.06 4.79
N GLU A 77 14.67 4.27 4.36
CA GLU A 77 15.41 4.53 3.12
C GLU A 77 14.48 4.48 1.90
N THR A 78 13.55 3.51 1.81
CA THR A 78 12.56 3.49 0.72
C THR A 78 11.65 4.72 0.75
N HIS A 79 11.31 5.22 1.94
CA HIS A 79 10.48 6.40 2.08
C HIS A 79 11.17 7.65 1.50
N LEU A 80 12.48 7.84 1.77
CA LEU A 80 13.27 8.91 1.14
C LEU A 80 13.34 8.80 -0.38
N MET A 81 13.27 7.58 -0.92
CA MET A 81 13.22 7.34 -2.36
C MET A 81 11.85 7.61 -2.98
N GLY A 82 10.85 8.06 -2.19
CA GLY A 82 9.52 8.42 -2.67
C GLY A 82 8.49 7.30 -2.56
N SER A 83 8.65 6.35 -1.65
CA SER A 83 7.69 5.25 -1.45
C SER A 83 6.42 5.62 -0.67
N ASP A 84 6.23 6.90 -0.33
CA ASP A 84 5.04 7.34 0.37
C ASP A 84 3.80 7.27 -0.53
N ILE A 85 2.92 6.30 -0.24
CA ILE A 85 1.65 6.15 -0.96
C ILE A 85 0.78 7.38 -0.66
N LYS A 86 0.46 8.20 -1.65
CA LYS A 86 -0.49 9.29 -1.45
C LYS A 86 -1.91 8.75 -1.55
N LEU A 87 -2.79 9.16 -0.63
CA LEU A 87 -4.19 8.69 -0.63
C LEU A 87 -4.91 9.04 -1.94
N SER A 88 -4.65 10.22 -2.49
CA SER A 88 -5.18 10.67 -3.80
C SER A 88 -4.69 9.84 -5.00
N GLN A 89 -3.61 9.07 -4.85
CA GLN A 89 -3.10 8.19 -5.91
C GLN A 89 -3.73 6.79 -5.87
N ILE A 90 -4.31 6.37 -4.74
CA ILE A 90 -4.92 5.04 -4.58
C ILE A 90 -6.05 4.78 -5.60
N PRO A 91 -6.98 5.72 -5.86
CA PRO A 91 -7.97 5.58 -6.92
C PRO A 91 -7.37 5.14 -8.25
N TYR A 92 -6.36 5.87 -8.73
CA TYR A 92 -5.71 5.63 -10.01
C TYR A 92 -4.91 4.32 -10.03
N ALA A 93 -4.22 4.02 -8.93
CA ALA A 93 -3.45 2.79 -8.79
C ALA A 93 -4.31 1.52 -8.85
N CYS A 94 -5.54 1.58 -8.34
CA CYS A 94 -6.45 0.46 -8.43
C CYS A 94 -6.92 0.18 -9.87
N ILE A 95 -6.87 1.17 -10.75
CA ILE A 95 -7.29 1.06 -12.16
C ILE A 95 -6.10 0.71 -13.05
N ASN A 96 -5.02 1.48 -12.92
CA ASN A 96 -3.86 1.43 -13.81
C ASN A 96 -2.80 0.42 -13.36
N GLY A 97 -2.98 -0.16 -12.17
CA GLY A 97 -2.05 -1.09 -11.56
C GLY A 97 -1.29 -0.47 -10.39
N LYS A 98 -1.20 -1.26 -9.31
CA LYS A 98 -0.57 -0.86 -8.05
C LYS A 98 0.91 -0.45 -8.19
N SER A 99 1.63 -0.93 -9.20
CA SER A 99 3.03 -0.56 -9.44
C SER A 99 3.23 0.93 -9.64
N THR A 100 2.20 1.66 -10.10
CA THR A 100 2.26 3.12 -10.28
C THR A 100 2.43 3.92 -8.98
N LEU A 101 2.22 3.28 -7.81
CA LEU A 101 2.43 3.90 -6.50
C LEU A 101 3.88 3.84 -6.02
N LEU A 102 4.75 3.08 -6.68
CA LEU A 102 6.14 2.90 -6.27
C LEU A 102 7.10 3.52 -7.29
N PRO A 103 8.24 4.07 -6.85
CA PRO A 103 9.27 4.57 -7.75
C PRO A 103 9.84 3.47 -8.66
N GLU A 104 9.97 3.74 -9.96
CA GLU A 104 10.63 2.85 -10.92
C GLU A 104 12.15 3.04 -10.87
N SER A 105 12.81 2.46 -9.86
CA SER A 105 14.25 2.56 -9.69
C SER A 105 14.85 1.25 -9.18
N ARG A 106 15.91 0.78 -9.84
CA ARG A 106 16.66 -0.42 -9.41
C ARG A 106 17.19 -0.31 -7.97
N ASN A 107 17.53 0.90 -7.54
CA ASN A 107 17.98 1.13 -6.16
C ASN A 107 16.82 0.98 -5.18
N PHE A 108 15.64 1.51 -5.54
CA PHE A 108 14.42 1.33 -4.77
C PHE A 108 14.07 -0.16 -4.63
N ASP A 109 13.99 -0.90 -5.74
CA ASP A 109 13.65 -2.34 -5.73
C ASP A 109 14.59 -3.15 -4.85
N LYS A 110 15.90 -2.82 -4.89
CA LYS A 110 16.91 -3.49 -4.07
C LYS A 110 16.68 -3.21 -2.58
N THR A 111 16.45 -1.95 -2.20
CA THR A 111 16.21 -1.59 -0.79
C THR A 111 14.87 -2.14 -0.29
N PHE A 112 13.84 -2.11 -1.13
CA PHE A 112 12.53 -2.65 -0.81
C PHE A 112 12.56 -4.18 -0.65
N GLY A 113 13.31 -4.88 -1.50
CA GLY A 113 13.58 -6.31 -1.36
C GLY A 113 14.36 -6.65 -0.09
N LYS A 114 15.36 -5.84 0.29
CA LYS A 114 16.07 -6.01 1.57
C LYS A 114 15.15 -5.86 2.77
N MET A 115 14.30 -4.82 2.79
CA MET A 115 13.28 -4.62 3.83
C MET A 115 12.46 -5.89 4.03
N TYR A 116 11.96 -6.47 2.94
CA TYR A 116 11.18 -7.71 2.97
C TYR A 116 11.96 -8.92 3.50
N ILE A 117 13.20 -9.12 3.03
CA ILE A 117 14.05 -10.23 3.46
C ILE A 117 14.34 -10.16 4.96
N GLU A 118 14.72 -8.98 5.47
CA GLU A 118 15.01 -8.83 6.90
C GLU A 118 13.74 -8.98 7.75
N ALA A 119 12.59 -8.48 7.28
CA ALA A 119 11.32 -8.69 7.98
C ALA A 119 10.91 -10.18 8.03
N LYS A 120 11.11 -10.93 6.93
CA LYS A 120 10.90 -12.39 6.91
C LYS A 120 11.85 -13.11 7.87
N ARG A 121 13.12 -12.70 7.95
CA ARG A 121 14.09 -13.25 8.91
C ARG A 121 13.68 -12.99 10.34
N ALA A 122 13.31 -11.75 10.68
CA ALA A 122 12.80 -11.41 12.02
C ALA A 122 11.64 -12.34 12.42
N LYS A 123 10.68 -12.55 11.52
CA LYS A 123 9.56 -13.48 11.72
C LYS A 123 10.03 -14.94 11.91
N ALA A 124 10.98 -15.40 11.10
CA ALA A 124 11.50 -16.77 11.16
C ALA A 124 12.27 -17.07 12.46
N PHE A 125 12.98 -16.07 13.01
CA PHE A 125 13.70 -16.18 14.28
C PHE A 125 12.80 -15.95 15.52
N GLY A 126 11.48 -15.78 15.33
CA GLY A 126 10.53 -15.66 16.44
C GLY A 126 10.51 -14.28 17.08
N LEU A 127 10.34 -13.23 16.27
CA LEU A 127 10.14 -11.85 16.76
C LEU A 127 9.02 -11.80 17.81
N ASN A 128 9.28 -11.05 18.88
CA ASN A 128 8.35 -10.87 19.98
C ASN A 128 7.05 -10.17 19.55
N ASN A 129 6.02 -10.28 20.38
CA ASN A 129 4.71 -9.68 20.09
C ASN A 129 4.74 -8.15 20.01
N GLU A 130 5.72 -7.48 20.63
CA GLU A 130 5.84 -6.01 20.62
C GLU A 130 6.04 -5.48 19.20
N PHE A 131 6.86 -6.15 18.38
CA PHE A 131 7.19 -5.71 17.02
C PHE A 131 6.55 -6.55 15.92
N SER A 132 5.90 -7.67 16.29
CA SER A 132 5.36 -8.65 15.34
C SER A 132 4.38 -8.04 14.33
N GLU A 133 3.44 -7.19 14.77
CA GLU A 133 2.44 -6.60 13.88
C GLU A 133 3.04 -5.58 12.91
N SER A 134 3.92 -4.71 13.42
CA SER A 134 4.72 -3.81 12.58
C SER A 134 5.53 -4.58 11.53
N ASN A 135 6.15 -5.70 11.92
CA ASN A 135 6.92 -6.53 11.02
C ASN A 135 6.06 -7.23 9.97
N ASN A 136 4.89 -7.75 10.36
CA ASN A 136 3.91 -8.34 9.44
C ASN A 136 3.41 -7.30 8.42
N LEU A 137 3.22 -6.05 8.85
CA LEU A 137 2.85 -4.97 7.93
C LEU A 137 3.94 -4.69 6.88
N LEU A 138 5.23 -4.69 7.27
CA LEU A 138 6.33 -4.51 6.30
C LEU A 138 6.40 -5.66 5.28
N ILE A 139 6.17 -6.90 5.73
CA ILE A 139 6.08 -8.08 4.85
C ILE A 139 4.92 -7.89 3.86
N LEU A 140 3.74 -7.54 4.38
CA LEU A 140 2.54 -7.35 3.58
C LEU A 140 2.67 -6.18 2.60
N TYR A 141 3.38 -5.12 2.99
CA TYR A 141 3.67 -3.99 2.12
C TYR A 141 4.42 -4.44 0.88
N TYR A 142 5.51 -5.20 1.02
CA TYR A 142 6.23 -5.76 -0.12
C TYR A 142 5.37 -6.72 -0.95
N GLU A 143 4.70 -7.66 -0.29
CA GLU A 143 3.87 -8.67 -0.96
C GLU A 143 2.70 -8.02 -1.71
N THR A 144 2.19 -6.89 -1.24
CA THR A 144 1.13 -6.15 -1.94
C THR A 144 1.59 -5.69 -3.31
N PHE A 145 2.85 -5.28 -3.51
CA PHE A 145 3.31 -4.79 -4.81
C PHE A 145 3.99 -5.85 -5.68
N HIS A 146 4.68 -6.82 -5.08
CA HIS A 146 5.56 -7.75 -5.80
C HIS A 146 5.10 -9.21 -5.79
N SER A 147 4.08 -9.56 -4.99
CA SER A 147 3.57 -10.93 -4.97
C SER A 147 2.47 -11.15 -6.01
N SER A 148 2.41 -12.37 -6.54
CA SER A 148 1.30 -12.88 -7.36
C SER A 148 0.09 -13.36 -6.52
N LYS A 149 0.11 -13.11 -5.21
CA LYS A 149 -1.03 -13.38 -4.31
C LYS A 149 -2.29 -12.66 -4.82
N LYS A 150 -3.41 -13.38 -4.72
CA LYS A 150 -4.73 -12.81 -5.00
C LYS A 150 -5.09 -11.73 -3.96
N ASN A 151 -5.82 -10.70 -4.37
CA ASN A 151 -6.15 -9.57 -3.50
C ASN A 151 -6.96 -9.98 -2.27
N GLU A 152 -7.80 -11.01 -2.37
CA GLU A 152 -8.58 -11.55 -1.25
C GLU A 152 -7.69 -12.20 -0.18
N ILE A 153 -6.55 -12.77 -0.59
CA ILE A 153 -5.58 -13.34 0.35
C ILE A 153 -4.88 -12.21 1.09
N LEU A 154 -4.42 -11.17 0.38
CA LEU A 154 -3.81 -9.99 0.98
C LEU A 154 -4.77 -9.30 1.95
N SER A 155 -6.06 -9.25 1.63
CA SER A 155 -7.12 -8.71 2.50
C SER A 155 -7.25 -9.51 3.80
N LYS A 156 -7.25 -10.84 3.73
CA LYS A 156 -7.26 -11.71 4.92
C LYS A 156 -6.00 -11.55 5.76
N GLU A 157 -4.83 -11.45 5.12
CA GLU A 157 -3.56 -11.22 5.80
C GLU A 157 -3.46 -9.82 6.42
N PHE A 158 -4.13 -8.82 5.85
CA PHE A 158 -4.24 -7.50 6.46
C PHE A 158 -5.12 -7.54 7.72
N LEU A 159 -6.27 -8.21 7.67
CA LEU A 159 -7.25 -8.26 8.76
C LEU A 159 -6.74 -8.94 10.03
N ILE A 160 -5.73 -9.81 9.94
CA ILE A 160 -5.11 -10.43 11.11
C ILE A 160 -4.15 -9.47 11.83
N ILE A 161 -3.73 -8.36 11.20
CA ILE A 161 -2.81 -7.40 11.80
C ILE A 161 -3.55 -6.55 12.82
N ASN A 162 -3.16 -6.63 14.09
CA ASN A 162 -3.76 -5.82 15.13
C ASN A 162 -3.21 -4.39 15.10
N LYS A 163 -4.02 -3.44 14.62
CA LYS A 163 -3.66 -2.02 14.50
C LYS A 163 -3.12 -1.38 15.79
N ASN A 164 -3.59 -1.84 16.95
CA ASN A 164 -3.21 -1.25 18.24
C ASN A 164 -1.77 -1.59 18.65
N ASN A 165 -1.16 -2.59 18.00
CA ASN A 165 0.20 -3.04 18.26
C ASN A 165 1.17 -2.60 17.14
N ILE A 166 0.74 -1.70 16.25
CA ILE A 166 1.59 -1.15 15.19
C ILE A 166 2.34 0.07 15.71
N SER A 167 3.63 0.16 15.39
CA SER A 167 4.47 1.31 15.70
C SER A 167 3.93 2.59 15.06
N LYS A 168 4.02 3.72 15.78
CA LYS A 168 3.38 4.99 15.37
C LYS A 168 3.84 5.51 14.01
N ASN A 169 5.10 5.29 13.65
CA ASN A 169 5.67 5.62 12.35
C ASN A 169 5.08 4.80 11.19
N LEU A 170 4.48 3.64 11.47
CA LEU A 170 3.87 2.77 10.46
C LEU A 170 2.34 2.89 10.39
N THR A 171 1.71 3.63 11.30
CA THR A 171 0.25 3.80 11.32
C THR A 171 -0.28 4.40 10.01
N ASN A 172 0.43 5.37 9.41
CA ASN A 172 0.04 5.93 8.12
C ASN A 172 0.14 4.91 6.99
N LEU A 173 1.21 4.10 6.97
CA LEU A 173 1.35 3.00 6.02
C LEU A 173 0.20 1.99 6.19
N TYR A 174 -0.13 1.61 7.42
CA TYR A 174 -1.24 0.68 7.70
C TYR A 174 -2.54 1.17 7.08
N LYS A 175 -2.91 2.43 7.28
CA LYS A 175 -4.15 2.99 6.73
C LYS A 175 -4.13 3.05 5.20
N LYS A 176 -3.06 3.61 4.61
CA LYS A 176 -2.90 3.74 3.16
C LYS A 176 -2.90 2.38 2.45
N LEU A 177 -2.16 1.42 2.99
CA LEU A 177 -2.10 0.05 2.47
C LEU A 177 -3.43 -0.68 2.66
N GLY A 178 -4.07 -0.51 3.81
CA GLY A 178 -5.40 -1.08 4.10
C GLY A 178 -6.46 -0.59 3.12
N LEU A 179 -6.44 0.70 2.78
CA LEU A 179 -7.36 1.28 1.80
C LEU A 179 -7.14 0.70 0.41
N LEU A 180 -5.88 0.62 -0.04
CA LEU A 180 -5.52 -0.02 -1.31
C LEU A 180 -5.98 -1.49 -1.38
N ILE A 181 -5.65 -2.28 -0.34
CA ILE A 181 -6.03 -3.69 -0.25
C ILE A 181 -7.55 -3.85 -0.22
N ALA A 182 -8.27 -3.01 0.53
CA ALA A 182 -9.72 -3.04 0.61
C ALA A 182 -10.36 -2.80 -0.76
N CYS A 183 -9.93 -1.76 -1.48
CA CYS A 183 -10.40 -1.46 -2.82
C CYS A 183 -10.13 -2.63 -3.78
N LEU A 184 -8.90 -3.13 -3.83
CA LEU A 184 -8.49 -4.19 -4.75
C LEU A 184 -9.15 -5.54 -4.47
N SER A 185 -9.52 -5.82 -3.22
CA SER A 185 -10.17 -7.08 -2.80
C SER A 185 -11.70 -7.01 -2.78
N GLY A 186 -12.28 -5.83 -2.96
CA GLY A 186 -13.72 -5.62 -2.77
C GLY A 186 -14.18 -5.76 -1.33
N ASN A 187 -13.30 -5.58 -0.34
CA ASN A 187 -13.66 -5.66 1.06
C ASN A 187 -14.28 -4.34 1.55
N THR A 188 -15.59 -4.23 1.40
CA THR A 188 -16.39 -3.02 1.72
C THR A 188 -16.33 -2.65 3.21
N ASN A 189 -16.35 -3.64 4.10
CA ASN A 189 -16.22 -3.42 5.54
C ASN A 189 -14.88 -2.79 5.90
N LEU A 190 -13.78 -3.36 5.40
CA LEU A 190 -12.44 -2.83 5.63
C LEU A 190 -12.29 -1.42 5.05
N ASN A 191 -12.81 -1.18 3.85
CA ASN A 191 -12.78 0.14 3.21
C ASN A 191 -13.47 1.19 4.08
N ASN A 192 -14.70 0.91 4.54
CA ASN A 192 -15.46 1.83 5.39
C ASN A 192 -14.73 2.11 6.72
N THR A 193 -14.23 1.07 7.40
CA THR A 193 -13.50 1.24 8.66
C THR A 193 -12.27 2.14 8.49
N ILE A 194 -11.46 1.91 7.45
CA ILE A 194 -10.25 2.73 7.21
C ILE A 194 -10.60 4.16 6.81
N LEU A 195 -11.64 4.37 5.99
CA LEU A 195 -12.10 5.71 5.59
C LEU A 195 -12.64 6.51 6.79
N GLU A 196 -13.45 5.90 7.65
CA GLU A 196 -13.96 6.53 8.87
C GLU A 196 -12.82 6.99 9.79
N GLU A 197 -11.75 6.20 9.90
CA GLU A 197 -10.54 6.57 10.64
C GLU A 197 -9.77 7.74 10.02
N HIS A 198 -9.77 7.86 8.69
CA HIS A 198 -9.17 9.01 8.01
C HIS A 198 -9.99 10.28 8.25
N ILE A 199 -11.31 10.21 8.06
CA ILE A 199 -12.23 11.34 8.26
C ILE A 199 -12.15 11.84 9.70
N SER A 200 -12.21 10.93 10.67
CA SER A 200 -12.17 11.26 12.11
C SER A 200 -10.84 11.87 12.55
N SER A 201 -9.75 11.65 11.80
CA SER A 201 -8.43 12.19 12.14
C SER A 201 -8.23 13.66 11.77
N GLY A 202 -9.20 14.31 11.10
CA GLY A 202 -9.16 15.73 10.74
C GLY A 202 -8.10 16.10 9.69
N GLN A 203 -7.30 15.14 9.23
CA GLN A 203 -6.32 15.29 8.17
C GLN A 203 -6.92 14.80 6.86
N SER A 204 -7.81 15.59 6.25
CA SER A 204 -8.47 15.21 4.99
C SER A 204 -7.53 15.43 3.81
N GLU A 205 -6.58 14.53 3.60
CA GLU A 205 -5.80 14.44 2.36
C GLU A 205 -6.62 13.90 1.17
N ILE A 206 -7.89 13.55 1.42
CA ILE A 206 -8.81 12.98 0.44
C ILE A 206 -10.11 13.80 0.40
N SER A 207 -10.61 14.06 -0.80
CA SER A 207 -11.89 14.74 -1.05
C SER A 207 -13.07 13.79 -0.94
N GLU A 208 -14.28 14.34 -0.77
CA GLU A 208 -15.52 13.54 -0.76
C GLU A 208 -15.73 12.79 -2.09
N ASP A 209 -15.36 13.40 -3.21
CA ASP A 209 -15.43 12.75 -4.53
C ASP A 209 -14.49 11.54 -4.60
N GLU A 210 -13.26 11.65 -4.11
CA GLU A 210 -12.30 10.54 -4.07
C GLU A 210 -12.77 9.43 -3.12
N ILE A 211 -13.39 9.78 -1.98
CA ILE A 211 -14.03 8.81 -1.08
C ILE A 211 -15.14 8.04 -1.80
N ASN A 212 -16.04 8.75 -2.47
CA ASN A 212 -17.14 8.14 -3.23
C ASN A 212 -16.59 7.25 -4.35
N PHE A 213 -15.54 7.67 -5.04
CA PHE A 213 -14.88 6.86 -6.05
C PHE A 213 -14.27 5.57 -5.48
N LEU A 214 -13.55 5.65 -4.35
CA LEU A 214 -12.97 4.47 -3.69
C LEU A 214 -14.05 3.48 -3.22
N LYS A 215 -15.16 3.99 -2.67
CA LYS A 215 -16.32 3.15 -2.31
C LYS A 215 -16.89 2.48 -3.55
N SER A 216 -17.11 3.24 -4.62
CA SER A 216 -17.61 2.70 -5.89
C SER A 216 -16.73 1.55 -6.40
N LEU A 217 -15.42 1.76 -6.43
CA LEU A 217 -14.45 0.78 -6.89
C LEU A 217 -14.42 -0.47 -6.01
N THR A 218 -14.54 -0.29 -4.69
CA THR A 218 -14.63 -1.41 -3.75
C THR A 218 -15.88 -2.25 -4.01
N PHE A 219 -17.05 -1.62 -4.17
CA PHE A 219 -18.28 -2.33 -4.51
C PHE A 219 -18.23 -2.99 -5.89
N TYR A 220 -17.55 -2.37 -6.87
CA TYR A 220 -17.31 -2.99 -8.17
C TYR A 220 -16.52 -4.29 -8.03
N ASN A 221 -15.41 -4.28 -7.29
CA ASN A 221 -14.59 -5.47 -7.04
C ASN A 221 -15.31 -6.51 -6.17
N ALA A 222 -16.28 -6.09 -5.35
CA ALA A 222 -17.19 -6.99 -4.61
C ALA A 222 -18.31 -7.59 -5.49
N ASN A 223 -18.40 -7.21 -6.77
CA ASN A 223 -19.50 -7.52 -7.69
C ASN A 223 -20.87 -6.94 -7.29
N GLU A 224 -20.89 -5.92 -6.43
CA GLU A 224 -22.09 -5.19 -5.99
C GLU A 224 -22.32 -3.95 -6.88
N TYR A 225 -22.60 -4.20 -8.16
CA TYR A 225 -22.64 -3.17 -9.20
C TYR A 225 -23.66 -2.04 -8.99
N VAL A 226 -24.82 -2.33 -8.38
CA VAL A 226 -25.85 -1.31 -8.13
C VAL A 226 -25.33 -0.27 -7.14
N LYS A 227 -24.76 -0.71 -6.01
CA LYS A 227 -24.14 0.19 -5.03
C LYS A 227 -22.94 0.92 -5.61
N SER A 228 -22.14 0.24 -6.43
CA SER A 228 -21.03 0.87 -7.13
C SER A 228 -21.49 2.06 -7.99
N LEU A 229 -22.60 1.91 -8.73
CA LEU A 229 -23.20 2.99 -9.52
C LEU A 229 -23.80 4.10 -8.65
N GLU A 230 -24.37 3.79 -7.48
CA GLU A 230 -24.87 4.80 -6.54
C GLU A 230 -23.76 5.76 -6.13
N PHE A 231 -22.59 5.24 -5.76
CA PHE A 231 -21.43 6.08 -5.43
C PHE A 231 -20.87 6.83 -6.64
N LEU A 232 -20.91 6.26 -7.85
CA LEU A 232 -20.50 6.97 -9.07
C LEU A 232 -21.39 8.16 -9.42
N ARG A 233 -22.67 8.15 -9.03
CA ARG A 233 -23.56 9.30 -9.25
C ARG A 233 -23.09 10.52 -8.47
N ASN A 234 -22.53 10.30 -7.28
CA ASN A 234 -22.08 11.36 -6.39
C ASN A 234 -20.81 12.08 -6.90
N ILE A 235 -20.08 11.49 -7.87
CA ILE A 235 -18.88 12.11 -8.44
C ILE A 235 -19.12 12.78 -9.80
N GLN A 236 -20.34 12.75 -10.34
CA GLN A 236 -20.62 13.26 -11.70
C GLN A 236 -20.42 14.77 -11.85
N SER A 237 -20.47 15.50 -10.74
CA SER A 237 -20.20 16.94 -10.65
C SER A 237 -18.80 17.26 -10.13
N SER A 238 -17.91 16.26 -10.04
CA SER A 238 -16.56 16.48 -9.54
C SER A 238 -15.81 17.48 -10.41
N ILE A 239 -15.09 18.41 -9.78
CA ILE A 239 -14.21 19.35 -10.48
C ILE A 239 -12.90 18.70 -10.94
N ASN A 240 -12.63 17.45 -10.54
CA ASN A 240 -11.44 16.70 -10.95
C ASN A 240 -11.71 15.95 -12.27
N PRO A 241 -11.20 16.44 -13.42
CA PRO A 241 -11.48 15.84 -14.72
C PRO A 241 -10.91 14.42 -14.86
N SER A 242 -9.80 14.12 -14.17
CA SER A 242 -9.23 12.78 -14.15
C SER A 242 -10.15 11.81 -13.42
N LEU A 243 -10.70 12.21 -12.26
CA LEU A 243 -11.64 11.39 -11.51
C LEU A 243 -12.95 11.16 -12.30
N LEU A 244 -13.45 12.17 -13.00
CA LEU A 244 -14.61 12.04 -13.89
C LEU A 244 -14.37 11.05 -15.03
N LYS A 245 -13.20 11.13 -15.69
CA LYS A 245 -12.81 10.20 -16.75
C LYS A 245 -12.80 8.76 -16.21
N GLU A 246 -12.11 8.53 -15.10
CA GLU A 246 -12.03 7.22 -14.46
C GLU A 246 -13.39 6.70 -13.98
N GLY A 247 -14.25 7.60 -13.47
CA GLY A 247 -15.63 7.30 -13.13
C GLY A 247 -16.45 6.79 -14.31
N LYS A 248 -16.30 7.42 -15.49
CA LYS A 248 -16.96 7.01 -16.73
C LYS A 248 -16.44 5.67 -17.25
N ILE A 249 -15.14 5.44 -17.13
CA ILE A 249 -14.53 4.14 -17.45
C ILE A 249 -15.13 3.06 -16.54
N LEU A 250 -15.17 3.29 -15.22
CA LEU A 250 -15.71 2.33 -14.26
C LEU A 250 -17.21 2.07 -14.51
N GLU A 251 -17.99 3.10 -14.83
CA GLU A 251 -19.40 2.98 -15.21
C GLU A 251 -19.59 2.05 -16.43
N ALA A 252 -18.79 2.25 -17.49
CA ALA A 252 -18.82 1.37 -18.66
C ALA A 252 -18.44 -0.07 -18.30
N MET A 253 -17.42 -0.25 -17.46
CA MET A 253 -16.98 -1.58 -17.03
C MET A 253 -18.04 -2.29 -16.18
N ILE A 254 -18.80 -1.57 -15.34
CA ILE A 254 -19.95 -2.11 -14.63
C ILE A 254 -20.99 -2.65 -15.61
N PHE A 255 -21.38 -1.85 -16.61
CA PHE A 255 -22.36 -2.31 -17.60
C PHE A 255 -21.86 -3.51 -18.40
N PHE A 256 -20.57 -3.54 -18.75
CA PHE A 256 -19.96 -4.71 -19.37
C PHE A 256 -20.10 -5.97 -18.48
N LYS A 257 -19.77 -5.87 -17.19
CA LYS A 257 -19.93 -6.99 -16.24
C LYS A 257 -21.38 -7.44 -16.04
N GLN A 258 -22.34 -6.53 -16.25
CA GLN A 258 -23.77 -6.82 -16.24
C GLN A 258 -24.31 -7.31 -17.60
N ASN A 259 -23.45 -7.64 -18.56
CA ASN A 259 -23.77 -8.05 -19.93
C ASN A 259 -24.46 -6.98 -20.81
N LEU A 260 -24.45 -5.72 -20.39
CA LEU A 260 -24.99 -4.57 -21.13
C LEU A 260 -23.90 -3.95 -22.05
N HIS A 261 -23.39 -4.77 -22.96
CA HIS A 261 -22.21 -4.48 -23.78
C HIS A 261 -22.37 -3.21 -24.65
N GLU A 262 -23.53 -3.04 -25.30
CA GLU A 262 -23.79 -1.87 -26.16
C GLU A 262 -23.76 -0.56 -25.37
N LYS A 263 -24.32 -0.57 -24.16
CA LYS A 263 -24.30 0.58 -23.25
C LYS A 263 -22.88 0.91 -22.79
N ALA A 264 -22.07 -0.11 -22.51
CA ALA A 264 -20.67 0.08 -22.16
C ALA A 264 -19.88 0.72 -23.31
N ILE A 265 -20.09 0.25 -24.56
CA ILE A 265 -19.45 0.83 -25.75
C ILE A 265 -19.90 2.28 -25.94
N ASP A 266 -21.19 2.60 -25.88
CA ASP A 266 -21.69 3.97 -26.07
C ASP A 266 -21.07 4.96 -25.09
N ILE A 267 -20.89 4.56 -23.82
CA ILE A 267 -20.22 5.39 -22.81
C ILE A 267 -18.75 5.62 -23.16
N LEU A 268 -18.02 4.57 -23.54
CA LEU A 268 -16.60 4.68 -23.88
C LEU A 268 -16.37 5.49 -25.17
N GLU A 269 -17.25 5.35 -26.17
CA GLU A 269 -17.17 6.13 -27.41
C GLU A 269 -17.38 7.62 -27.14
N LYS A 270 -18.39 7.98 -26.35
CA LYS A 270 -18.62 9.37 -25.92
C LYS A 270 -17.44 9.92 -25.13
N LEU A 271 -16.87 9.12 -24.23
CA LEU A 271 -15.70 9.52 -23.46
C LEU A 271 -14.49 9.75 -24.39
N TYR A 272 -14.26 8.87 -25.36
CA TYR A 272 -13.19 9.02 -26.34
C TYR A 272 -13.30 10.33 -27.14
N GLU A 273 -14.51 10.67 -27.59
CA GLU A 273 -14.77 11.95 -28.26
C GLU A 273 -14.42 13.16 -27.38
N SER A 274 -14.75 13.10 -26.09
CA SER A 274 -14.41 14.16 -25.13
C SER A 274 -12.91 14.27 -24.79
N THR A 275 -12.11 13.26 -25.14
CA THR A 275 -10.64 13.24 -24.90
C THR A 275 -9.82 13.64 -26.14
N ASP A 276 -10.44 14.38 -27.07
CA ASP A 276 -9.85 14.74 -28.37
C ASP A 276 -9.37 13.54 -29.19
N LYS A 277 -9.95 12.35 -28.96
CA LYS A 277 -9.63 11.10 -29.69
C LYS A 277 -8.15 10.69 -29.59
N LYS A 278 -7.53 10.88 -28.43
CA LYS A 278 -6.11 10.52 -28.19
C LYS A 278 -5.91 9.39 -27.19
N ASP A 279 -6.94 9.03 -26.44
CA ASP A 279 -6.80 8.08 -25.35
C ASP A 279 -6.87 6.61 -25.82
N SER A 280 -5.68 6.02 -26.01
CA SER A 280 -5.52 4.61 -26.41
C SER A 280 -6.07 3.61 -25.39
N GLU A 281 -6.18 3.99 -24.11
CA GLU A 281 -6.70 3.10 -23.07
C GLU A 281 -8.19 2.82 -23.29
N ILE A 282 -8.94 3.86 -23.68
CA ILE A 282 -10.36 3.76 -24.00
C ILE A 282 -10.56 2.83 -25.21
N LEU A 283 -9.74 2.96 -26.25
CA LEU A 283 -9.78 2.08 -27.42
C LEU A 283 -9.52 0.63 -27.05
N ASN A 284 -8.51 0.36 -26.21
CA ASN A 284 -8.18 -1.00 -25.76
C ASN A 284 -9.36 -1.63 -24.98
N LYS A 285 -10.05 -0.85 -24.14
CA LYS A 285 -11.25 -1.34 -23.43
C LYS A 285 -12.40 -1.62 -24.39
N ILE A 286 -12.67 -0.73 -25.36
CA ILE A 286 -13.69 -0.96 -26.38
C ILE A 286 -13.39 -2.24 -27.16
N GLN A 287 -12.14 -2.43 -27.63
CA GLN A 287 -11.72 -3.64 -28.32
C GLN A 287 -11.97 -4.90 -27.50
N THR A 288 -11.65 -4.85 -26.20
CA THR A 288 -11.88 -5.98 -25.28
C THR A 288 -13.36 -6.34 -25.21
N ILE A 289 -14.25 -5.34 -25.14
CA ILE A 289 -15.71 -5.56 -25.10
C ILE A 289 -16.21 -6.10 -26.44
N VAL A 290 -15.77 -5.54 -27.58
CA VAL A 290 -16.12 -6.03 -28.93
C VAL A 290 -15.73 -7.49 -29.12
N ASN A 291 -14.51 -7.86 -28.72
CA ASN A 291 -14.01 -9.23 -28.85
C ASN A 291 -14.73 -10.23 -27.94
N SER A 292 -15.39 -9.77 -26.87
CA SER A 292 -16.09 -10.65 -25.92
C SER A 292 -17.40 -11.23 -26.45
N LYS A 293 -18.03 -10.59 -27.45
CA LYS A 293 -19.34 -11.01 -27.99
C LYS A 293 -19.36 -10.90 -29.50
N LYS A 294 -19.53 -12.05 -30.18
CA LYS A 294 -19.63 -12.13 -31.64
C LYS A 294 -20.77 -11.25 -32.17
N GLY A 295 -20.48 -10.43 -33.17
CA GLY A 295 -21.44 -9.54 -33.82
C GLY A 295 -21.65 -8.18 -33.15
N LEU A 296 -20.97 -7.92 -32.02
CA LEU A 296 -20.92 -6.60 -31.41
C LEU A 296 -20.05 -5.67 -32.27
N LYS A 297 -20.49 -4.42 -32.48
CA LYS A 297 -19.77 -3.44 -33.31
C LYS A 297 -19.49 -2.17 -32.51
N SER A 298 -18.40 -1.49 -32.85
CA SER A 298 -18.07 -0.14 -32.39
C SER A 298 -17.77 0.75 -33.58
N LYS A 299 -18.01 2.05 -33.45
CA LYS A 299 -17.64 3.08 -34.43
C LYS A 299 -16.14 3.34 -34.48
N LEU A 300 -15.41 2.97 -33.42
CA LEU A 300 -14.00 3.30 -33.21
C LEU A 300 -13.05 2.13 -33.52
N VAL A 301 -13.57 0.91 -33.56
CA VAL A 301 -12.80 -0.29 -33.86
C VAL A 301 -13.21 -0.78 -35.25
N LYS A 302 -12.28 -0.79 -36.20
CA LYS A 302 -12.48 -1.45 -37.50
C LYS A 302 -12.17 -2.94 -37.37
N GLU A 303 -12.98 -3.77 -38.02
CA GLU A 303 -12.75 -5.23 -38.18
C GLU A 303 -11.40 -5.53 -38.82
#